data_AF-A0A975PGW4-F1
#
_entry.id   AF-A0A975PGW4-F1
#
_cell.length_a   1.000
_cell.length_b   1.000
_cell.length_c   1.000
_cell.angle_alpha   90.00
_cell.angle_beta   90.00
_cell.angle_gamma   90.00
#
_symmetry.space_group_name_H-M   'P 1'
#
loop_
_entity.id
_entity.type
_entity.pdbx_description
1 polymer ?
#
loop_
_entity_poly.entity_id
_entity_poly.type
_entity_poly.pdbx_seq_one_letter_code
_entity_poly.pdbx_strand_id
1 'polypeptide(L)'
;MSSSIWNLWVELSRVKAESLDFEVEPWESQVPAVMEAWEVLTRPCHLEALEEWHRETRNSNSRAELAADKALERCRERMGDMEGMEIVLASLPDHDKLVAEIHFHGLFAGLVSQEVEGRFDFESPGADLDEKLVTRTIPASRLSAAIAAACERLRQGGRE
;
A
#
# COMPACT_ATOMS: atom_id res chain seq x y z
N MET A 1 7.45 19.03 12.33
CA MET A 1 7.36 18.98 10.85
C MET A 1 8.42 18.08 10.21
N SER A 2 8.10 16.79 10.09
CA SER A 2 8.71 15.97 9.04
C SER A 2 8.48 16.65 7.68
N SER A 3 9.55 17.16 7.05
CA SER A 3 9.46 17.85 5.75
C SER A 3 8.82 17.00 4.66
N SER A 4 8.75 15.67 4.85
CA SER A 4 8.21 14.75 3.85
C SER A 4 6.68 14.81 3.72
N ILE A 5 5.93 14.90 4.82
CA ILE A 5 4.45 14.83 4.75
C ILE A 5 3.84 16.10 4.16
N TRP A 6 4.44 17.26 4.47
CA TRP A 6 4.05 18.54 3.89
C TRP A 6 4.17 18.53 2.36
N ASN A 7 5.27 17.98 1.84
CA ASN A 7 5.47 17.88 0.40
C ASN A 7 4.40 17.00 -0.28
N LEU A 8 3.92 15.95 0.38
CA LEU A 8 2.84 15.11 -0.14
C LEU A 8 1.49 15.86 -0.18
N TRP A 9 1.19 16.66 0.84
CA TRP A 9 0.01 17.53 0.84
C TRP A 9 0.07 18.60 -0.27
N VAL A 10 1.24 19.21 -0.47
CA VAL A 10 1.48 20.18 -1.55
C VAL A 10 1.29 19.52 -2.91
N GLU A 11 1.88 18.34 -3.11
CA GLU A 11 1.77 17.60 -4.36
C GLU A 11 0.32 17.20 -4.66
N LEU A 12 -0.41 16.68 -3.68
CA LEU A 12 -1.83 16.39 -3.82
C LEU A 12 -2.64 17.63 -4.21
N SER A 13 -2.35 18.77 -3.57
CA SER A 13 -3.02 20.03 -3.87
C SER A 13 -2.72 20.51 -5.29
N ARG A 14 -1.47 20.36 -5.75
CA ARG A 14 -1.03 20.69 -7.10
C ARG A 14 -1.76 19.84 -8.14
N VAL A 15 -1.74 18.51 -7.96
CA VAL A 15 -2.40 17.57 -8.88
C VAL A 15 -3.91 17.82 -8.94
N LYS A 16 -4.56 18.11 -7.79
CA LYS A 16 -5.98 18.46 -7.75
C LYS A 16 -6.26 19.77 -8.50
N ALA A 17 -5.44 20.81 -8.32
CA ALA A 17 -5.59 22.09 -9.01
C ALA A 17 -5.39 22.00 -10.53
N GLU A 18 -4.56 21.06 -11.00
CA GLU A 18 -4.34 20.77 -12.43
C GLU A 18 -5.44 19.87 -13.03
N SER A 19 -6.28 19.27 -12.19
CA SER A 19 -7.36 18.38 -12.62
C SER A 19 -8.65 19.14 -12.95
N LEU A 20 -9.47 18.59 -13.85
CA LEU A 20 -10.81 19.12 -14.16
C LEU A 20 -11.80 18.99 -12.97
N ASP A 21 -11.47 18.19 -11.96
CA ASP A 21 -12.29 17.88 -10.78
C ASP A 21 -11.82 18.64 -9.52
N PHE A 22 -11.34 19.88 -9.65
CA PHE A 22 -10.77 20.65 -8.54
C PHE A 22 -11.74 20.89 -7.37
N GLU A 23 -13.05 20.76 -7.58
CA GLU A 23 -14.08 20.88 -6.53
C GLU A 23 -14.32 19.57 -5.78
N VAL A 24 -13.92 18.43 -6.34
CA VAL A 24 -14.11 17.10 -5.74
C VAL A 24 -13.02 16.85 -4.71
N GLU A 25 -13.37 16.28 -3.55
CA GLU A 25 -12.36 15.96 -2.55
C GLU A 25 -11.46 14.79 -2.97
N PRO A 26 -10.18 14.77 -2.57
CA PRO A 26 -9.22 13.75 -3.02
C PRO A 26 -9.67 12.30 -2.84
N TRP A 27 -10.41 12.01 -1.75
CA TRP A 27 -10.94 10.68 -1.44
C TRP A 27 -12.20 10.29 -2.22
N GLU A 28 -12.80 11.22 -2.98
CA GLU A 28 -13.97 11.00 -3.83
C GLU A 28 -13.63 11.10 -5.33
N SER A 29 -12.46 11.65 -5.66
CA SER A 29 -12.03 11.88 -7.03
C SER A 29 -11.92 10.56 -7.83
N GLN A 30 -12.34 10.61 -9.09
CA GLN A 30 -12.14 9.54 -10.07
C GLN A 30 -10.97 9.85 -11.02
N VAL A 31 -10.28 10.98 -10.83
CA VAL A 31 -9.12 11.37 -11.64
C VAL A 31 -7.92 10.51 -11.22
N PRO A 32 -7.33 9.70 -12.13
CA PRO A 32 -6.29 8.75 -11.75
C PRO A 32 -5.09 9.37 -11.02
N ALA A 33 -4.65 10.56 -11.45
CA ALA A 33 -3.53 11.26 -10.83
C ALA A 33 -3.85 11.72 -9.40
N VAL A 34 -5.08 12.19 -9.14
CA VAL A 34 -5.51 12.60 -7.78
C VAL A 34 -5.62 11.38 -6.88
N MET A 35 -6.18 10.28 -7.40
CA MET A 35 -6.27 9.01 -6.68
C MET A 35 -4.89 8.48 -6.30
N GLU A 36 -3.93 8.51 -7.22
CA GLU A 36 -2.55 8.08 -6.98
C GLU A 36 -1.87 8.97 -5.92
N ALA A 37 -1.99 10.29 -6.02
CA ALA A 37 -1.43 11.21 -5.04
C ALA A 37 -2.05 11.00 -3.64
N TRP A 38 -3.38 10.79 -3.57
CA TRP A 38 -4.07 10.45 -2.33
C TRP A 38 -3.59 9.11 -1.76
N GLU A 39 -3.41 8.11 -2.62
CA GLU A 39 -2.88 6.81 -2.24
C GLU A 39 -1.48 6.91 -1.67
N VAL A 40 -0.58 7.69 -2.27
CA VAL A 40 0.78 7.91 -1.76
C VAL A 40 0.75 8.61 -0.41
N LEU A 41 -0.05 9.66 -0.26
CA LEU A 41 -0.19 10.40 1.00
C LEU A 41 -0.65 9.47 2.13
N THR A 42 -1.65 8.64 1.87
CA THR A 42 -2.32 7.76 2.85
C THR A 42 -1.67 6.38 2.98
N ARG A 43 -0.37 6.24 2.68
CA ARG A 43 0.35 4.98 2.91
C ARG A 43 0.56 4.74 4.41
N PRO A 44 0.46 3.49 4.89
CA PRO A 44 0.73 3.12 6.28
C PRO A 44 2.01 3.68 6.89
N CYS A 45 3.10 3.73 6.12
CA CYS A 45 4.39 4.27 6.57
C CYS A 45 4.37 5.77 6.92
N HIS A 46 3.29 6.48 6.57
CA HIS A 46 3.13 7.90 6.87
C HIS A 46 2.24 8.15 8.11
N LEU A 47 1.74 7.12 8.80
CA LEU A 47 0.80 7.28 9.90
C LEU A 47 1.29 8.26 10.98
N GLU A 48 2.50 8.05 11.51
CA GLU A 48 3.07 8.90 12.56
C GLU A 48 3.19 10.37 12.10
N ALA A 49 3.64 10.58 10.87
CA ALA A 49 3.78 11.92 10.30
C ALA A 49 2.42 12.60 10.06
N LEU A 50 1.39 11.85 9.67
CA LEU A 50 0.01 12.35 9.55
C LEU A 50 -0.58 12.69 10.92
N GLU A 51 -0.29 11.90 11.96
CA GLU A 51 -0.73 12.17 13.34
C GLU A 51 -0.05 13.40 13.94
N GLU A 52 1.25 13.60 13.67
CA GLU A 52 1.98 14.81 14.02
C GLU A 52 1.35 16.02 13.32
N TRP A 53 1.18 15.94 11.99
CA TRP A 53 0.59 17.02 11.20
C TRP A 53 -0.81 17.39 11.68
N HIS A 54 -1.69 16.40 11.89
CA HIS A 54 -3.05 16.63 12.37
C HIS A 54 -3.07 17.36 13.73
N ARG A 55 -2.16 16.99 14.64
CA ARG A 55 -2.03 17.64 15.95
C ARG A 55 -1.58 19.10 15.82
N GLU A 56 -0.64 19.37 14.91
CA GLU A 56 -0.14 20.73 14.64
C GLU A 56 -1.18 21.61 13.94
N THR A 57 -2.00 21.04 13.05
CA THR A 57 -3.02 21.78 12.31
C THR A 57 -4.36 21.89 13.01
N ARG A 58 -4.52 21.25 14.17
CA ARG A 58 -5.75 21.29 14.96
C ARG A 58 -6.12 22.74 15.28
N ASN A 59 -7.36 23.13 14.99
CA ASN A 59 -7.88 24.50 15.11
C ASN A 59 -7.32 25.53 14.11
N SER A 60 -6.58 25.11 13.08
CA SER A 60 -6.08 26.04 12.05
C SER A 60 -7.15 26.37 11.00
N ASN A 61 -7.79 25.33 10.45
CA ASN A 61 -8.81 25.42 9.41
C ASN A 61 -9.65 24.14 9.42
N SER A 62 -10.98 24.26 9.48
CA SER A 62 -11.90 23.11 9.49
C SER A 62 -11.75 22.20 8.26
N ARG A 63 -11.39 22.77 7.10
CA ARG A 63 -11.08 21.97 5.90
C ARG A 63 -9.78 21.18 6.03
N ALA A 64 -8.74 21.78 6.62
CA ALA A 64 -7.47 21.10 6.84
C ALA A 64 -7.61 19.97 7.87
N GLU A 65 -8.40 20.20 8.92
CA GLU A 65 -8.73 19.21 9.93
C GLU A 65 -9.50 18.02 9.32
N LEU A 66 -10.56 18.28 8.55
CA LEU A 66 -11.30 17.23 7.85
C LEU A 66 -10.40 16.42 6.90
N ALA A 67 -9.53 17.09 6.15
CA ALA A 67 -8.59 16.41 5.25
C ALA A 67 -7.61 15.52 6.04
N ALA A 68 -7.09 16.00 7.16
CA ALA A 68 -6.24 15.21 8.06
C ALA A 68 -6.98 13.96 8.57
N ASP A 69 -8.21 14.14 9.07
CA ASP A 69 -9.03 13.07 9.60
C ASP A 69 -9.27 12.00 8.53
N LYS A 70 -9.60 12.40 7.29
CA LYS A 70 -9.77 11.48 6.17
C LYS A 70 -8.48 10.77 5.77
N ALA A 71 -7.35 11.44 5.81
CA ALA A 71 -6.06 10.81 5.54
C ALA A 71 -5.70 9.78 6.62
N LEU A 72 -5.96 10.10 7.89
CA LEU A 72 -5.73 9.20 9.03
C LEU A 72 -6.66 7.99 9.03
N GLU A 73 -7.95 8.20 8.77
CA GLU A 73 -8.94 7.13 8.59
C GLU A 73 -8.44 6.15 7.53
N ARG A 74 -8.10 6.65 6.35
CA ARG A 74 -7.64 5.81 5.23
C ARG A 74 -6.31 5.11 5.51
N CYS A 75 -5.38 5.79 6.18
CA CYS A 75 -4.10 5.21 6.56
C CYS A 75 -4.28 4.05 7.55
N ARG A 76 -5.17 4.20 8.54
CA ARG A 76 -5.49 3.17 9.55
C ARG A 76 -6.22 1.97 8.96
N GLU A 77 -7.19 2.20 8.05
CA GLU A 77 -7.83 1.13 7.30
C GLU A 77 -6.78 0.24 6.60
N ARG A 78 -5.83 0.88 5.91
CA ARG A 78 -4.74 0.18 5.21
C ARG A 78 -3.78 -0.53 6.15
N MET A 79 -3.55 -0.01 7.35
CA MET A 79 -2.80 -0.76 8.36
C MET A 79 -3.54 -2.02 8.80
N GLY A 80 -4.86 -1.92 8.99
CA GLY A 80 -5.71 -3.08 9.29
C GLY A 80 -5.65 -4.12 8.17
N ASP A 81 -5.60 -3.69 6.90
CA ASP A 81 -5.42 -4.60 5.76
C ASP A 81 -4.07 -5.34 5.80
N MET A 82 -3.04 -4.76 6.43
CA MET A 82 -1.71 -5.35 6.62
C MET A 82 -1.57 -6.12 7.94
N GLU A 83 -2.58 -6.11 8.82
CA GLU A 83 -2.52 -6.81 10.10
C GLU A 83 -2.37 -8.31 9.86
N GLY A 84 -1.35 -8.91 10.48
CA GLY A 84 -0.98 -10.31 10.26
C GLY A 84 -0.08 -10.55 9.05
N MET A 85 0.28 -9.52 8.28
CA MET A 85 1.28 -9.64 7.22
C MET A 85 2.68 -9.61 7.82
N GLU A 86 3.48 -10.62 7.51
CA GLU A 86 4.89 -10.72 7.89
C GLU A 86 5.73 -10.83 6.62
N ILE A 87 6.79 -10.02 6.52
CA ILE A 87 7.75 -10.11 5.40
C ILE A 87 9.08 -10.56 5.98
N VAL A 88 9.52 -11.74 5.57
CA VAL A 88 10.81 -12.32 5.97
C VAL A 88 11.77 -12.17 4.81
N LEU A 89 12.82 -11.36 5.00
CA LEU A 89 13.92 -11.27 4.04
C LEU A 89 14.78 -12.53 4.19
N ALA A 90 14.73 -13.40 3.20
CA ALA A 90 15.51 -14.62 3.16
C ALA A 90 16.65 -14.47 2.14
N SER A 91 17.89 -14.58 2.62
CA SER A 91 19.02 -14.94 1.77
C SER A 91 19.12 -16.46 1.81
N LEU A 92 18.31 -17.15 1.02
CA LEU A 92 18.35 -18.61 0.98
C LEU A 92 19.67 -19.07 0.35
N PRO A 93 20.36 -20.08 0.92
CA PRO A 93 21.60 -20.62 0.35
C PRO A 93 21.45 -21.11 -1.10
N ASP A 94 20.23 -21.53 -1.47
CA ASP A 94 19.88 -22.09 -2.77
C ASP A 94 19.39 -21.04 -3.79
N HIS A 95 19.19 -19.79 -3.35
CA HIS A 95 18.85 -18.69 -4.23
C HIS A 95 20.01 -17.70 -4.28
N ASP A 96 20.65 -17.58 -5.44
CA ASP A 96 21.69 -16.55 -5.71
C ASP A 96 21.16 -15.10 -5.62
N LYS A 97 19.87 -14.91 -5.30
CA LYS A 97 19.17 -13.62 -5.29
C LYS A 97 18.53 -13.37 -3.93
N LEU A 98 18.40 -12.09 -3.58
CA LEU A 98 17.67 -11.67 -2.39
C LEU A 98 16.18 -11.94 -2.60
N VAL A 99 15.57 -12.65 -1.66
CA VAL A 99 14.18 -13.10 -1.72
C VAL A 99 13.44 -12.55 -0.50
N ALA A 100 12.21 -12.09 -0.69
CA ALA A 100 11.29 -11.76 0.39
C ALA A 100 10.16 -12.78 0.40
N GLU A 101 10.04 -13.52 1.50
CA GLU A 101 8.86 -14.34 1.77
C GLU A 101 7.80 -13.48 2.44
N ILE A 102 6.57 -13.63 1.99
CA ILE A 102 5.41 -12.92 2.51
C ILE A 102 4.50 -13.96 3.14
N HIS A 103 4.22 -13.77 4.42
CA HIS A 103 3.27 -14.55 5.19
C HIS A 103 2.09 -13.66 5.58
N PHE A 104 0.91 -14.24 5.70
CA PHE A 104 -0.31 -13.56 6.11
C PHE A 104 -1.07 -14.44 7.12
N HIS A 105 -1.21 -13.96 8.35
CA HIS A 105 -1.67 -14.73 9.52
C HIS A 105 -0.92 -16.06 9.71
N GLY A 106 0.40 -16.06 9.51
CA GLY A 106 1.25 -17.25 9.63
C GLY A 106 1.13 -18.24 8.47
N LEU A 107 0.38 -17.91 7.42
CA LEU A 107 0.28 -18.71 6.19
C LEU A 107 1.14 -18.09 5.09
N PHE A 108 1.84 -18.92 4.31
CA PHE A 108 2.63 -18.46 3.19
C PHE A 108 1.75 -17.85 2.10
N ALA A 109 1.90 -16.54 1.86
CA ALA A 109 1.16 -15.78 0.84
C ALA A 109 1.94 -15.70 -0.48
N GLY A 110 3.27 -15.68 -0.43
CA GLY A 110 4.09 -15.77 -1.61
C GLY A 110 5.56 -15.42 -1.41
N LEU A 111 6.32 -15.59 -2.47
CA LEU A 111 7.76 -15.33 -2.53
C LEU A 111 8.02 -14.29 -3.63
N VAL A 112 8.72 -13.22 -3.28
CA VAL A 112 9.15 -12.17 -4.20
C VAL A 112 10.65 -12.28 -4.38
N SER A 113 11.11 -12.46 -5.61
CA SER A 113 12.54 -12.45 -5.93
C SER A 113 13.00 -11.11 -6.50
N GLN A 114 14.31 -10.87 -6.46
CA GLN A 114 14.96 -9.61 -6.85
C GLN A 114 14.44 -9.00 -8.16
N GLU A 115 14.27 -7.68 -8.15
CA GLU A 115 13.91 -6.88 -9.30
C GLU A 115 14.93 -7.01 -10.45
N VAL A 116 14.45 -7.35 -11.65
CA VAL A 116 15.22 -7.25 -12.89
C VAL A 116 14.43 -6.36 -13.85
N GLU A 117 15.03 -5.23 -14.24
CA GLU A 117 14.44 -4.27 -15.20
C GLU A 117 13.01 -3.79 -14.83
N GLY A 118 12.75 -3.46 -13.56
CA GLY A 118 11.41 -2.98 -13.14
C GLY A 118 10.37 -4.08 -12.94
N ARG A 119 10.79 -5.35 -12.90
CA ARG A 119 9.90 -6.51 -12.78
C ARG A 119 10.39 -7.43 -11.66
N PHE A 120 9.44 -8.01 -10.93
CA PHE A 120 9.67 -8.98 -9.87
C PHE A 120 9.07 -10.32 -10.30
N ASP A 121 9.75 -11.43 -10.03
CA ASP A 121 9.07 -12.72 -10.05
C ASP A 121 8.37 -12.90 -8.70
N PHE A 122 7.06 -13.08 -8.76
CA PHE A 122 6.20 -13.35 -7.62
C PHE A 122 5.62 -14.75 -7.74
N GLU A 123 5.87 -15.57 -6.74
CA GLU A 123 5.35 -16.92 -6.61
C GLU A 123 4.28 -16.90 -5.52
N SER A 124 3.08 -17.38 -5.82
CA SER A 124 2.00 -17.46 -4.83
C SER A 124 1.28 -18.80 -4.94
N PRO A 125 0.63 -19.27 -3.86
CA PRO A 125 -0.23 -20.44 -3.93
C PRO A 125 -1.31 -20.30 -5.02
N GLY A 126 -1.58 -21.41 -5.71
CA GLY A 126 -2.64 -21.52 -6.71
C GLY A 126 -4.05 -21.29 -6.12
N ALA A 127 -5.05 -21.19 -6.99
CA ALA A 127 -6.43 -20.89 -6.58
C ALA A 127 -7.06 -21.96 -5.66
N ASP A 128 -6.56 -23.19 -5.70
CA ASP A 128 -7.11 -24.35 -4.97
C ASP A 128 -6.27 -24.77 -3.75
N LEU A 129 -5.33 -23.94 -3.28
CA LEU A 129 -4.41 -24.21 -2.15
C LEU A 129 -3.61 -25.53 -2.23
N ASP A 130 -3.67 -26.23 -3.36
CA ASP A 130 -2.72 -27.26 -3.76
C ASP A 130 -1.36 -26.57 -3.93
N GLU A 131 -0.29 -27.09 -3.31
CA GLU A 131 1.07 -26.52 -3.17
C GLU A 131 1.79 -26.15 -4.51
N LYS A 132 1.08 -26.16 -5.63
CA LYS A 132 1.53 -25.70 -6.93
C LYS A 132 1.68 -24.18 -6.91
N LEU A 133 2.90 -23.75 -6.60
CA LEU A 133 3.35 -22.38 -6.74
C LEU A 133 3.13 -21.89 -8.18
N VAL A 134 2.42 -20.78 -8.33
CA VAL A 134 2.28 -20.10 -9.62
C VAL A 134 3.29 -18.97 -9.67
N THR A 135 4.38 -19.16 -10.40
CA THR A 135 5.36 -18.11 -10.69
C THR A 135 4.84 -17.17 -11.77
N ARG A 136 4.89 -15.86 -11.49
CA ARG A 136 4.53 -14.83 -12.45
C ARG A 136 5.55 -13.70 -12.39
N THR A 137 6.00 -13.25 -13.55
CA THR A 137 6.78 -12.00 -13.65
C THR A 137 5.82 -10.81 -13.68
N ILE A 138 5.86 -9.98 -12.64
CA ILE A 138 4.93 -8.87 -12.41
C ILE A 138 5.71 -7.55 -12.45
N PRO A 139 5.21 -6.51 -13.15
CA PRO A 139 5.78 -5.17 -13.05
C PRO A 139 5.77 -4.66 -11.60
N ALA A 140 6.79 -3.90 -11.20
CA ALA A 140 6.91 -3.31 -9.86
C ALA A 140 5.62 -2.59 -9.42
N SER A 141 5.00 -1.84 -10.33
CA SER A 141 3.75 -1.09 -10.09
C SER A 141 2.54 -1.97 -9.76
N ARG A 142 2.58 -3.27 -10.05
CA ARG A 142 1.49 -4.23 -9.81
C ARG A 142 1.79 -5.23 -8.70
N LEU A 143 2.98 -5.19 -8.11
CA LEU A 143 3.41 -6.15 -7.09
C LEU A 143 2.50 -6.08 -5.84
N SER A 144 2.22 -4.88 -5.34
CA SER A 144 1.36 -4.69 -4.16
C SER A 144 -0.06 -5.27 -4.37
N ALA A 145 -0.65 -5.02 -5.55
CA ALA A 145 -1.97 -5.59 -5.89
C ALA A 145 -1.94 -7.13 -5.98
N ALA A 146 -0.84 -7.70 -6.49
CA ALA A 146 -0.68 -9.16 -6.57
C ALA A 146 -0.57 -9.81 -5.18
N ILE A 147 0.16 -9.17 -4.26
CA ILE A 147 0.28 -9.60 -2.86
C ILE A 147 -1.09 -9.52 -2.18
N ALA A 148 -1.79 -8.39 -2.30
CA ALA A 148 -3.12 -8.20 -1.72
C ALA A 148 -4.11 -9.28 -2.20
N ALA A 149 -4.08 -9.60 -3.50
CA ALA A 149 -4.90 -10.66 -4.06
C ALA A 149 -4.55 -12.06 -3.53
N ALA A 150 -3.28 -12.32 -3.19
CA ALA A 150 -2.86 -13.58 -2.56
C ALA A 150 -3.34 -13.68 -1.11
N CYS A 151 -3.19 -12.60 -0.33
CA CYS A 151 -3.69 -12.53 1.05
C CYS A 151 -5.22 -12.71 1.10
N GLU A 152 -5.96 -12.11 0.17
CA GLU A 152 -7.42 -12.23 0.13
C GLU A 152 -7.89 -13.66 -0.18
N ARG A 153 -7.17 -14.41 -1.04
CA ARG A 153 -7.44 -15.84 -1.25
C ARG A 153 -7.26 -16.66 0.03
N LEU A 154 -6.21 -16.37 0.80
CA LEU A 154 -5.97 -17.05 2.09
C LEU A 154 -7.07 -16.76 3.11
N ARG A 155 -7.59 -15.51 3.15
CA ARG A 155 -8.73 -15.16 4.01
C ARG A 155 -10.00 -15.93 3.67
N GLN A 156 -10.24 -16.17 2.38
CA GLN A 156 -11.44 -16.85 1.89
C GLN A 156 -11.35 -18.38 2.03
N GLY A 157 -10.16 -18.96 1.78
CA GLY A 157 -9.92 -20.40 1.91
C GLY A 157 -9.83 -20.94 3.34
N GLY A 158 -9.60 -20.09 4.35
CA GLY A 158 -9.57 -20.47 5.76
C GLY A 158 -10.94 -20.54 6.46
N ARG A 159 -12.05 -20.42 5.72
CA ARG A 159 -13.43 -20.42 6.25
C ARG A 159 -14.21 -21.72 6.01
N GLU A 160 -13.57 -22.78 5.52
CA GLU A 160 -14.17 -24.10 5.31
C GLU A 160 -13.86 -25.10 6.43
#